data_AF-A0A496TYP3-F1
#
_entry.id   AF-A0A496TYP3-F1
#
_cell.length_a   1.000
_cell.length_b   1.000
_cell.length_c   1.000
_cell.angle_alpha   90.00
_cell.angle_beta   90.00
_cell.angle_gamma   90.00
#
_symmetry.space_group_name_H-M   'P 1'
#
loop_
_entity.id
_entity.type
_entity.pdbx_description
1 polymer ?
#
loop_
_entity_poly.entity_id
_entity_poly.type
_entity_poly.pdbx_seq_one_letter_code
_entity_poly.pdbx_strand_id
1 'polypeptide(L)'
;GVDIGVEYQGYFSDAAKTYAIGLVSQLKKKLIEVTREALYVGIAQAKCGNRLSDISHAIQEHVERAGFSVVRELVGHGVGCDVWEEPQIPNYGPPGEGPKPKVGTALAIEAMDDAGSFEAYTENDNWTVVTADGQPSAHFEHTIAIFRDHTEILTNGLF
;
A
#
# COMPACT_ATOMS: atom_id res chain seq x y z
N GLY A 1 6.02 -9.61 -5.59
CA GLY A 1 7.00 -9.23 -4.56
C GLY A 1 7.17 -10.40 -3.60
N VAL A 2 7.65 -10.12 -2.41
CA VAL A 2 7.49 -10.98 -1.23
C VAL A 2 6.71 -10.17 -0.20
N ASP A 3 5.71 -10.78 0.39
CA ASP A 3 4.79 -10.18 1.34
C ASP A 3 4.83 -11.02 2.63
N ILE A 4 5.01 -10.37 3.79
CA ILE A 4 5.41 -11.04 5.03
C ILE A 4 4.70 -10.45 6.25
N GLY A 5 3.68 -11.19 6.69
CA GLY A 5 3.09 -11.03 8.01
C GLY A 5 3.91 -11.72 9.12
N VAL A 6 4.02 -11.09 10.29
CA VAL A 6 4.59 -11.68 11.51
C VAL A 6 3.61 -11.53 12.67
N GLU A 7 3.34 -12.63 13.37
CA GLU A 7 2.70 -12.62 14.68
C GLU A 7 3.77 -12.76 15.77
N TYR A 8 3.82 -11.81 16.70
CA TYR A 8 4.68 -11.88 17.87
C TYR A 8 3.96 -11.42 19.12
N GLN A 9 3.85 -12.32 20.12
CA GLN A 9 3.20 -12.05 21.40
C GLN A 9 1.75 -11.53 21.26
N GLY A 10 1.02 -12.03 20.25
CA GLY A 10 -0.36 -11.62 19.96
C GLY A 10 -0.47 -10.28 19.22
N TYR A 11 0.64 -9.73 18.71
CA TYR A 11 0.64 -8.57 17.84
C TYR A 11 1.06 -8.94 16.42
N PHE A 12 0.45 -8.28 15.44
CA PHE A 12 0.67 -8.50 14.02
C PHE A 12 1.37 -7.30 13.39
N SER A 13 2.23 -7.59 12.42
CA SER A 13 2.80 -6.60 11.50
C SER A 13 2.84 -7.18 10.11
N ASP A 14 2.71 -6.33 9.11
CA ASP A 14 2.80 -6.70 7.70
C ASP A 14 3.76 -5.80 6.92
N ALA A 15 4.36 -6.38 5.88
CA ALA A 15 5.26 -5.71 4.96
C ALA A 15 5.54 -6.50 3.67
N ALA A 16 5.28 -5.83 2.56
CA ALA A 16 5.61 -6.27 1.21
C ALA A 16 6.72 -5.48 0.53
N LYS A 17 7.47 -6.17 -0.35
CA LYS A 17 8.47 -5.57 -1.23
C LYS A 17 8.53 -6.24 -2.59
N THR A 18 8.60 -5.43 -3.64
CA THR A 18 8.88 -5.91 -4.99
C THR A 18 10.38 -5.87 -5.29
N TYR A 19 10.90 -7.00 -5.80
CA TYR A 19 12.32 -7.18 -6.13
C TYR A 19 12.51 -7.32 -7.63
N ALA A 20 13.53 -6.67 -8.18
CA ALA A 20 13.99 -6.92 -9.54
C ALA A 20 14.97 -8.10 -9.53
N ILE A 21 14.65 -9.16 -10.29
CA ILE A 21 15.53 -10.32 -10.45
C ILE A 21 16.27 -10.22 -11.79
N GLY A 22 17.57 -9.98 -11.73
CA GLY A 22 18.42 -9.81 -12.92
C GLY A 22 18.17 -8.50 -13.67
N LEU A 23 18.27 -8.53 -14.99
CA LEU A 23 18.02 -7.37 -15.85
C LEU A 23 16.53 -7.27 -16.18
N VAL A 24 15.90 -6.21 -15.68
CA VAL A 24 14.48 -5.89 -15.95
C VAL A 24 14.36 -4.70 -16.92
N SER A 25 13.23 -4.62 -17.63
CA SER A 25 12.93 -3.54 -18.58
C SER A 25 12.81 -2.17 -17.89
N GLN A 26 12.95 -1.08 -18.65
CA GLN A 26 12.78 0.28 -18.11
C GLN A 26 11.38 0.53 -17.55
N LEU A 27 10.35 -0.05 -18.20
CA LEU A 27 8.98 -0.02 -17.69
C LEU A 27 8.88 -0.62 -16.28
N LYS A 28 9.42 -1.84 -16.08
CA LYS A 28 9.39 -2.52 -14.79
C LYS A 28 10.21 -1.78 -13.73
N LYS A 29 11.35 -1.19 -14.11
CA LYS A 29 12.15 -0.35 -13.18
C LYS A 29 11.35 0.86 -12.71
N LYS A 30 10.74 1.58 -13.65
CA LYS A 30 9.93 2.76 -13.35
C LYS A 30 8.71 2.40 -12.50
N LEU A 31 8.02 1.30 -12.81
CA LEU A 31 6.89 0.82 -12.00
C LEU A 31 7.30 0.56 -10.55
N ILE A 32 8.37 -0.23 -10.34
CA ILE A 32 8.91 -0.53 -9.01
C ILE A 32 9.28 0.75 -8.24
N GLU A 33 9.92 1.71 -8.93
CA GLU A 33 10.31 2.99 -8.32
C GLU A 33 9.11 3.82 -7.91
N VAL A 34 8.13 3.99 -8.81
CA VAL A 34 6.93 4.80 -8.58
C VAL A 34 6.07 4.19 -7.47
N THR A 35 5.84 2.88 -7.46
CA THR A 35 5.05 2.24 -6.40
C THR A 35 5.70 2.40 -5.03
N ARG A 36 7.04 2.26 -4.96
CA ARG A 36 7.77 2.52 -3.72
C ARG A 36 7.59 3.97 -3.28
N GLU A 37 7.75 4.94 -4.19
CA GLU A 37 7.56 6.36 -3.87
C GLU A 37 6.13 6.67 -3.43
N ALA A 38 5.13 6.08 -4.09
CA ALA A 38 3.72 6.25 -3.79
C ALA A 38 3.41 5.85 -2.35
N LEU A 39 3.94 4.71 -1.89
CA LEU A 39 3.86 4.29 -0.48
C LEU A 39 4.35 5.40 0.47
N TYR A 40 5.54 5.95 0.25
CA TYR A 40 6.09 6.99 1.13
C TYR A 40 5.30 8.31 1.06
N VAL A 41 4.79 8.68 -0.11
CA VAL A 41 3.92 9.84 -0.28
C VAL A 41 2.60 9.66 0.48
N GLY A 42 2.02 8.46 0.45
CA GLY A 42 0.86 8.08 1.26
C GLY A 42 1.14 8.14 2.76
N ILE A 43 2.23 7.52 3.22
CA ILE A 43 2.64 7.53 4.64
C ILE A 43 2.85 8.97 5.14
N ALA A 44 3.35 9.87 4.30
CA ALA A 44 3.51 11.28 4.65
C ALA A 44 2.17 12.00 4.93
N GLN A 45 1.03 11.46 4.48
CA GLN A 45 -0.32 11.94 4.79
C GLN A 45 -0.96 11.24 5.99
N ALA A 46 -0.40 10.13 6.47
CA ALA A 46 -0.92 9.36 7.59
C ALA A 46 -0.62 10.05 8.94
N LYS A 47 -1.20 11.23 9.15
CA LYS A 47 -0.92 12.10 10.30
C LYS A 47 -2.18 12.32 11.14
N CYS A 48 -1.96 12.58 12.43
CA CYS A 48 -3.05 13.01 13.31
C CYS A 48 -3.72 14.28 12.77
N GLY A 49 -5.04 14.24 12.57
CA GLY A 49 -5.84 15.37 12.08
C GLY A 49 -6.24 15.27 10.60
N ASN A 50 -5.46 14.54 9.80
CA ASN A 50 -5.82 14.14 8.44
C ASN A 50 -6.92 13.08 8.47
N ARG A 51 -7.44 12.73 7.30
CA ARG A 51 -8.38 11.63 7.11
C ARG A 51 -7.72 10.52 6.29
N LEU A 52 -8.22 9.30 6.41
CA LEU A 52 -7.63 8.15 5.71
C LEU A 52 -7.57 8.33 4.19
N SER A 53 -8.61 8.93 3.60
CA SER A 53 -8.61 9.17 2.15
C SER A 53 -7.54 10.16 1.69
N ASP A 54 -6.94 10.96 2.58
CA ASP A 54 -5.79 11.80 2.22
C ASP A 54 -4.56 10.94 1.87
N ILE A 55 -4.43 9.76 2.49
CA ILE A 55 -3.42 8.74 2.14
C ILE A 55 -3.74 8.19 0.75
N SER A 56 -4.98 7.73 0.56
CA SER A 56 -5.49 7.17 -0.70
C SER A 56 -5.27 8.11 -1.88
N HIS A 57 -5.67 9.37 -1.71
CA HIS A 57 -5.57 10.39 -2.74
C HIS A 57 -4.11 10.66 -3.13
N ALA A 58 -3.23 10.77 -2.14
CA ALA A 58 -1.83 11.06 -2.38
C ALA A 58 -1.10 9.92 -3.12
N ILE A 59 -1.46 8.66 -2.83
CA ILE A 59 -0.98 7.49 -3.57
C ILE A 59 -1.46 7.56 -5.02
N GLN A 60 -2.78 7.70 -5.24
CA GLN A 60 -3.35 7.76 -6.59
C GLN A 60 -2.77 8.89 -7.43
N GLU A 61 -2.68 10.11 -6.90
CA GLU A 61 -2.13 11.25 -7.65
C GLU A 61 -0.68 11.01 -8.08
N HIS A 62 0.13 10.36 -7.24
CA HIS A 62 1.53 10.06 -7.57
C HIS A 62 1.63 9.03 -8.69
N VAL A 63 0.86 7.95 -8.58
CA VAL A 63 0.87 6.81 -9.51
C VAL A 63 0.30 7.21 -10.87
N GLU A 64 -0.86 7.84 -10.90
CA GLU A 64 -1.52 8.23 -12.15
C GLU A 64 -0.73 9.31 -12.90
N ARG A 65 -0.06 10.23 -12.18
CA ARG A 65 0.83 11.24 -12.80
C ARG A 65 2.06 10.60 -13.45
N ALA A 66 2.50 9.45 -12.97
CA ALA A 66 3.58 8.69 -13.59
C ALA A 66 3.14 7.88 -14.81
N GLY A 67 1.83 7.78 -15.08
CA GLY A 67 1.23 7.03 -16.19
C GLY A 67 0.93 5.57 -15.86
N PHE A 68 0.74 5.24 -14.59
CA PHE A 68 0.34 3.92 -14.11
C PHE A 68 -1.06 3.97 -13.48
N SER A 69 -1.63 2.83 -13.16
CA SER A 69 -2.94 2.73 -12.50
C SER A 69 -2.82 2.10 -11.12
N VAL A 70 -3.75 2.44 -10.23
CA VAL A 70 -3.82 1.87 -8.87
C VAL A 70 -4.80 0.71 -8.84
N VAL A 71 -4.40 -0.41 -8.24
CA VAL A 71 -5.27 -1.58 -8.00
C VAL A 71 -6.47 -1.18 -7.12
N ARG A 72 -7.66 -1.68 -7.42
CA ARG A 72 -8.89 -1.31 -6.69
C ARG A 72 -9.54 -2.43 -5.89
N GLU A 73 -9.16 -3.67 -6.18
CA GLU A 73 -9.68 -4.88 -5.58
C GLU A 73 -9.02 -5.19 -4.23
N LEU A 74 -7.83 -4.63 -3.98
CA LEU A 74 -7.02 -4.83 -2.78
C LEU A 74 -6.68 -3.46 -2.16
N VAL A 75 -6.66 -3.41 -0.83
CA VAL A 75 -6.56 -2.18 -0.05
C VAL A 75 -5.79 -2.42 1.23
N GLY A 76 -5.18 -1.37 1.78
CA GLY A 76 -4.58 -1.41 3.11
C GLY A 76 -5.61 -1.61 4.22
N HIS A 77 -5.11 -1.86 5.43
CA HIS A 77 -5.93 -2.23 6.57
C HIS A 77 -5.40 -1.71 7.90
N GLY A 78 -6.25 -1.75 8.93
CA GLY A 78 -5.77 -1.70 10.31
C GLY A 78 -5.01 -2.99 10.63
N VAL A 79 -3.97 -2.89 11.44
CA VAL A 79 -3.17 -4.04 11.86
C VAL A 79 -2.69 -3.83 13.29
N GLY A 80 -2.69 -4.86 14.11
CA GLY A 80 -2.26 -4.73 15.49
C GLY A 80 -2.46 -5.99 16.32
N CYS A 81 -3.69 -6.30 16.68
CA CYS A 81 -4.10 -7.49 17.45
C CYS A 81 -4.71 -8.59 16.58
N ASP A 82 -5.03 -8.29 15.32
CA ASP A 82 -5.35 -9.23 14.24
C ASP A 82 -4.56 -8.84 12.98
N VAL A 83 -4.51 -9.76 12.01
CA VAL A 83 -3.86 -9.50 10.71
C VAL A 83 -4.62 -8.41 9.97
N TRP A 84 -5.95 -8.52 9.91
CA TRP A 84 -6.84 -7.58 9.21
C TRP A 84 -7.84 -6.95 10.18
N GLU A 85 -7.67 -5.66 10.44
CA GLU A 85 -8.58 -4.85 11.25
C GLU A 85 -9.17 -3.69 10.43
N GLU A 86 -10.26 -3.11 10.93
CA GLU A 86 -10.71 -1.81 10.44
C GLU A 86 -9.70 -0.72 10.83
N PRO A 87 -9.51 0.32 10.00
CA PRO A 87 -10.24 0.63 8.78
C PRO A 87 -9.59 0.06 7.53
N GLN A 88 -10.39 -0.20 6.49
CA GLN A 88 -9.86 -0.36 5.12
C GLN A 88 -9.34 0.96 4.57
N ILE A 89 -8.24 0.90 3.82
CA ILE A 89 -7.51 2.05 3.29
C ILE A 89 -7.28 1.83 1.79
N PRO A 90 -8.24 2.21 0.93
CA PRO A 90 -8.02 2.17 -0.51
C PRO A 90 -6.81 3.01 -0.90
N ASN A 91 -6.16 2.66 -2.01
CA ASN A 91 -5.05 3.45 -2.57
C ASN A 91 -5.53 4.54 -3.55
N TYR A 92 -6.86 4.79 -3.59
CA TYR A 92 -7.52 5.69 -4.52
C TYR A 92 -8.71 6.39 -3.88
N GLY A 93 -9.08 7.54 -4.44
CA GLY A 93 -10.25 8.31 -4.04
C GLY A 93 -10.00 9.81 -3.89
N PRO A 94 -11.09 10.59 -3.69
CA PRO A 94 -10.96 12.00 -3.35
C PRO A 94 -10.40 12.19 -1.93
N PRO A 95 -9.65 13.27 -1.67
CA PRO A 95 -9.15 13.57 -0.33
C PRO A 95 -10.26 14.11 0.58
N GLY A 96 -10.00 14.18 1.88
CA GLY A 96 -10.88 14.86 2.84
C GLY A 96 -12.11 14.05 3.28
N GLU A 97 -12.17 12.77 2.95
CA GLU A 97 -13.25 11.82 3.28
C GLU A 97 -12.84 10.74 4.29
N GLY A 98 -13.81 10.09 4.92
CA GLY A 98 -13.58 8.97 5.83
C GLY A 98 -13.09 9.35 7.23
N PRO A 99 -12.76 8.36 8.08
CA PRO A 99 -12.44 8.58 9.48
C PRO A 99 -11.07 9.26 9.65
N LYS A 100 -10.90 9.90 10.81
CA LYS A 100 -9.60 10.45 11.23
C LYS A 100 -8.87 9.40 12.08
N PRO A 101 -7.65 8.98 11.70
CA PRO A 101 -6.87 8.10 12.55
C PRO A 101 -6.61 8.76 13.91
N LYS A 102 -6.66 7.96 14.97
CA LYS A 102 -6.38 8.41 16.33
C LYS A 102 -4.90 8.19 16.63
N VAL A 103 -4.39 8.90 17.63
CA VAL A 103 -3.05 8.61 18.16
C VAL A 103 -3.01 7.16 18.66
N GLY A 104 -1.98 6.42 18.26
CA GLY A 104 -1.81 5.00 18.55
C GLY A 104 -2.44 4.06 17.51
N THR A 105 -3.10 4.58 16.47
CA THR A 105 -3.57 3.77 15.36
C THR A 105 -2.38 3.18 14.59
N ALA A 106 -2.41 1.87 14.37
CA ALA A 106 -1.47 1.15 13.52
C ALA A 106 -2.15 0.68 12.24
N LEU A 107 -1.50 0.88 11.10
CA LEU A 107 -2.05 0.65 9.76
C LEU A 107 -1.01 -0.03 8.88
N ALA A 108 -1.45 -0.98 8.08
CA ALA A 108 -0.78 -1.45 6.88
C ALA A 108 -1.14 -0.51 5.72
N ILE A 109 -0.16 0.28 5.26
CA ILE A 109 -0.30 1.07 4.03
C ILE A 109 0.44 0.31 2.94
N GLU A 110 -0.28 -0.10 1.90
CA GLU A 110 0.20 -1.01 0.86
C GLU A 110 -0.12 -0.46 -0.53
N ALA A 111 0.88 0.12 -1.21
CA ALA A 111 0.72 0.60 -2.57
C ALA A 111 0.86 -0.56 -3.57
N MET A 112 -0.21 -0.82 -4.32
CA MET A 112 -0.27 -1.80 -5.40
C MET A 112 -0.65 -1.12 -6.71
N ASP A 113 0.27 -1.10 -7.67
CA ASP A 113 0.10 -0.37 -8.92
C ASP A 113 0.42 -1.22 -10.14
N ASP A 114 -0.33 -0.98 -11.20
CA ASP A 114 -0.25 -1.70 -12.47
C ASP A 114 0.29 -0.79 -13.58
N ALA A 115 1.08 -1.40 -14.47
CA ALA A 115 1.58 -0.70 -15.65
C ALA A 115 0.50 -0.42 -16.72
N GLY A 116 -0.68 -1.03 -16.57
CA GLY A 116 -1.76 -1.02 -17.55
C GLY A 116 -3.08 -0.52 -16.98
N SER A 117 -4.12 -1.34 -17.07
CA SER A 117 -5.44 -1.09 -16.47
C SER A 117 -5.45 -1.42 -14.97
N PHE A 118 -6.31 -0.74 -14.19
CA PHE A 118 -6.58 -1.08 -12.79
C PHE A 118 -7.45 -2.34 -12.64
N GLU A 119 -8.03 -2.85 -13.72
CA GLU A 119 -8.92 -4.01 -13.66
C GLU A 119 -8.11 -5.27 -13.32
N ALA A 120 -8.49 -5.94 -12.24
CA ALA A 120 -7.92 -7.22 -11.84
C ALA A 120 -9.01 -8.29 -11.62
N TYR A 121 -8.62 -9.55 -11.65
CA TYR A 121 -9.50 -10.67 -11.28
C TYR A 121 -8.74 -11.71 -10.46
N THR A 122 -9.49 -12.42 -9.62
CA THR A 122 -8.98 -13.56 -8.85
C THR A 122 -9.06 -14.83 -9.70
N GLU A 123 -7.97 -15.57 -9.77
CA GLU A 123 -7.93 -16.86 -10.48
C GLU A 123 -8.73 -17.95 -9.76
N ASN A 124 -8.85 -19.12 -10.41
CA ASN A 124 -9.65 -20.26 -9.91
C ASN A 124 -9.10 -20.89 -8.62
N ASP A 125 -7.89 -20.52 -8.19
CA ASP A 125 -7.35 -20.93 -6.90
C ASP A 125 -7.95 -20.13 -5.72
N ASN A 126 -8.70 -19.07 -6.02
CA ASN A 126 -9.31 -18.12 -5.07
C ASN A 126 -8.29 -17.29 -4.27
N TRP A 127 -7.04 -17.18 -4.75
CA TRP A 127 -5.97 -16.44 -4.08
C TRP A 127 -5.20 -15.54 -5.03
N THR A 128 -4.84 -16.04 -6.21
CA THR A 128 -3.98 -15.29 -7.13
C THR A 128 -4.79 -14.18 -7.78
N VAL A 129 -4.40 -12.93 -7.52
CA VAL A 129 -4.98 -11.74 -8.18
C VAL A 129 -4.07 -11.34 -9.33
N VAL A 130 -4.64 -11.22 -10.54
CA VAL A 130 -3.89 -10.85 -11.75
C VAL A 130 -4.57 -9.70 -12.48
N THR A 131 -3.77 -8.85 -13.12
CA THR A 131 -4.25 -7.78 -14.01
C THR A 131 -5.01 -8.37 -15.20
N ALA A 132 -6.15 -7.78 -15.57
CA ALA A 132 -6.97 -8.24 -16.68
C ALA A 132 -6.28 -8.14 -18.06
N ASP A 133 -5.31 -7.24 -18.20
CA ASP A 133 -4.56 -6.99 -19.45
C ASP A 133 -3.19 -7.69 -19.51
N GLY A 134 -2.83 -8.44 -18.47
CA GLY A 134 -1.55 -9.16 -18.34
C GLY A 134 -0.31 -8.26 -18.19
N GLN A 135 -0.47 -6.96 -17.92
CA GLN A 135 0.65 -6.05 -17.65
C GLN A 135 1.26 -6.29 -16.25
N PRO A 136 2.53 -5.91 -16.03
CA PRO A 136 3.16 -6.10 -14.72
C PRO A 136 2.54 -5.20 -13.65
N SER A 137 2.50 -5.73 -12.43
CA SER A 137 2.14 -5.02 -11.19
C SER A 137 3.33 -4.96 -10.22
N ALA A 138 3.34 -3.99 -9.31
CA ALA A 138 4.28 -3.89 -8.20
C ALA A 138 3.54 -3.62 -6.89
N HIS A 139 4.09 -4.15 -5.79
CA HIS A 139 3.55 -4.01 -4.44
C HIS A 139 4.67 -3.59 -3.46
N PHE A 140 4.39 -2.58 -2.64
CA PHE A 140 5.19 -2.16 -1.50
C PHE A 140 4.31 -1.79 -0.32
N GLU A 141 4.73 -2.17 0.88
CA GLU A 141 3.93 -1.93 2.08
C GLU A 141 4.79 -1.65 3.31
N HIS A 142 4.21 -0.87 4.21
CA HIS A 142 4.68 -0.76 5.59
C HIS A 142 3.52 -0.79 6.59
N THR A 143 3.76 -1.51 7.70
CA THR A 143 3.10 -1.20 8.96
C THR A 143 3.64 0.10 9.54
N ILE A 144 2.74 1.04 9.85
CA ILE A 144 3.02 2.32 10.49
C ILE A 144 2.29 2.46 11.83
N ALA A 145 2.77 3.34 12.69
CA ALA A 145 2.05 3.82 13.87
C ALA A 145 1.93 5.35 13.83
N ILE A 146 0.73 5.86 14.09
CA ILE A 146 0.44 7.30 14.07
C ILE A 146 0.52 7.86 15.49
N PHE A 147 1.46 8.77 15.72
CA PHE A 147 1.60 9.52 16.96
C PHE A 147 1.05 10.94 16.82
N ARG A 148 1.13 11.71 17.90
CA ARG A 148 0.59 13.09 17.95
C ARG A 148 1.33 14.03 17.01
N ASP A 149 2.64 13.88 16.91
CA ASP A 149 3.58 14.79 16.26
C ASP A 149 4.30 14.17 15.06
N HIS A 150 4.26 12.84 14.93
CA HIS A 150 4.93 12.12 13.84
C HIS A 150 4.21 10.81 13.51
N THR A 151 4.68 10.17 12.44
CA THR A 151 4.29 8.82 12.02
C THR A 151 5.55 7.98 12.00
N GLU A 152 5.52 6.82 12.64
CA GLU A 152 6.65 5.90 12.70
C GLU A 152 6.42 4.72 11.76
N ILE A 153 7.43 4.38 10.96
CA ILE A 153 7.42 3.17 10.13
C ILE A 153 8.01 2.03 10.97
N LEU A 154 7.19 1.04 11.30
CA LEU A 154 7.58 -0.07 12.20
C LEU A 154 8.38 -1.15 11.47
N THR A 155 8.29 -1.21 10.13
CA THR A 155 8.97 -2.21 9.30
C THR A 155 10.10 -1.61 8.43
N ASN A 156 10.73 -0.52 8.89
CA ASN A 156 11.74 0.25 8.16
C ASN A 156 13.07 -0.50 7.87
N GLY A 157 13.31 -1.66 8.50
CA GLY A 157 14.51 -2.48 8.28
C GLY A 157 14.53 -3.26 6.95
N LEU A 158 13.50 -3.11 6.13
CA LEU A 158 13.32 -3.83 4.86
C LEU A 158 13.81 -3.03 3.64
N PHE A 159 14.22 -1.77 3.81
CA PHE A 159 14.54 -0.82 2.73
C PHE A 159 15.98 -0.33 2.74
#